data_AF-A0A962ZWD1-F1
#
_entry.id   AF-A0A962ZWD1-F1
#
_cell.length_a   1.000
_cell.length_b   1.000
_cell.length_c   1.000
_cell.angle_alpha   90.00
_cell.angle_beta   90.00
_cell.angle_gamma   90.00
#
_symmetry.space_group_name_H-M   'P 1'
#
loop_
_entity.id
_entity.type
_entity.pdbx_description
1 polymer ?
#
loop_
_entity_poly.entity_id
_entity_poly.type
_entity_poly.pdbx_seq_one_letter_code
_entity_poly.pdbx_strand_id
1 'polypeptide(L)' 'YDYLQASREGDEVVVGTWIVGWDRKLTMERRFQVIRPADGATLLRARMRFACIELSSGRPRRMPREFLEGYGPAVLDIA' A
#
# COMPACT_ATOMS: atom_id res chain seq x y z
N TYR A 1 3.22 5.37 -10.55
CA TYR A 1 2.74 3.99 -10.71
C TYR A 1 3.04 3.58 -12.12
N ASP A 2 3.14 2.28 -12.36
CA ASP A 2 3.43 1.71 -13.66
C ASP A 2 2.17 1.00 -14.14
N TYR A 3 1.49 1.63 -15.10
CA TYR A 3 0.33 1.05 -15.77
C TYR A 3 0.82 0.17 -16.91
N LEU A 4 0.52 -1.13 -16.85
CA LEU A 4 1.05 -2.12 -17.77
C LEU A 4 -0.01 -2.57 -18.77
N GLN A 5 -1.25 -2.74 -18.33
CA GLN A 5 -2.34 -3.19 -19.17
C GLN A 5 -3.70 -2.71 -18.65
N ALA A 6 -4.65 -2.54 -19.57
CA ALA A 6 -6.03 -2.23 -19.24
C ALA A 6 -6.80 -3.44 -18.69
N SER A 7 -7.60 -3.20 -17.64
CA SER A 7 -8.82 -3.97 -17.39
C SER A 7 -9.96 -3.44 -18.25
N ARG A 8 -11.04 -4.23 -18.33
CA ARG A 8 -12.30 -3.87 -18.98
C ARG A 8 -13.46 -3.94 -18.00
N GLU A 9 -14.59 -3.36 -18.37
CA GLU A 9 -15.82 -3.51 -17.62
C GLU A 9 -16.18 -5.00 -17.49
N GLY A 10 -16.53 -5.41 -16.28
CA GLY A 10 -16.80 -6.81 -15.95
C GLY A 10 -15.57 -7.64 -15.58
N ASP A 11 -14.34 -7.15 -15.79
CA ASP A 11 -13.14 -7.86 -15.31
C ASP A 11 -13.13 -7.91 -13.77
N GLU A 12 -12.95 -9.11 -13.22
CA GLU A 12 -12.52 -9.24 -11.83
C GLU A 12 -11.07 -8.77 -11.71
N VAL A 13 -10.79 -7.98 -10.67
CA VAL A 13 -9.46 -7.44 -10.39
C VAL A 13 -9.14 -7.62 -8.92
N VAL A 14 -7.96 -8.17 -8.64
CA VAL A 14 -7.44 -8.34 -7.28
C VAL A 14 -6.29 -7.38 -7.05
N VAL A 15 -6.32 -6.71 -5.90
CA VAL A 15 -5.28 -5.76 -5.47
C VAL A 15 -4.54 -6.33 -4.27
N GLY A 16 -3.25 -6.59 -4.45
CA GLY A 16 -2.32 -6.88 -3.36
C GLY A 16 -1.65 -5.60 -2.87
N THR A 17 -1.44 -5.49 -1.56
CA THR A 17 -0.65 -4.41 -0.95
C THR A 17 0.25 -4.95 0.15
N TRP A 18 1.47 -4.43 0.21
CA TRP A 18 2.46 -4.83 1.20
C TRP A 18 3.15 -3.61 1.78
N ILE A 19 3.37 -3.63 3.08
CA ILE A 19 4.21 -2.64 3.76
C ILE A 19 5.65 -3.13 3.61
N VAL A 20 6.50 -2.32 2.96
CA VAL A 20 7.88 -2.72 2.60
C VAL A 20 8.94 -1.79 3.19
N GLY A 21 8.52 -0.79 3.96
CA GLY A 21 9.41 0.14 4.62
C GLY A 21 8.63 0.99 5.61
N TRP A 22 9.15 1.18 6.82
CA TRP A 22 8.43 1.92 7.84
C TRP A 22 9.36 2.41 8.94
N ASP A 23 9.29 3.71 9.25
CA ASP A 23 10.06 4.33 10.34
C ASP A 23 9.43 4.16 11.74
N ARG A 24 8.27 3.49 11.82
CA ARG A 24 7.46 3.27 13.04
C ARG A 24 7.10 4.58 13.78
N LYS A 25 7.12 5.71 13.07
CA LYS A 25 6.91 7.05 13.63
C LYS A 25 5.93 7.87 12.78
N LEU A 26 6.28 8.16 11.53
CA LEU A 26 5.59 9.12 10.67
C LEU A 26 5.33 8.59 9.27
N THR A 27 6.29 7.90 8.64
CA THR A 27 6.22 7.56 7.22
C THR A 27 6.32 6.06 6.96
N MET A 28 5.54 5.59 5.99
CA MET A 28 5.47 4.19 5.58
C MET A 28 5.51 4.10 4.05
N GLU A 29 6.19 3.09 3.53
CA GLU A 29 6.16 2.73 2.13
C GLU A 29 5.30 1.48 1.92
N ARG A 30 4.39 1.55 0.95
CA ARG A 30 3.65 0.39 0.48
C ARG A 30 3.90 0.15 -1.00
N ARG A 31 4.00 -1.12 -1.36
CA ARG A 31 3.93 -1.59 -2.75
C ARG A 31 2.54 -2.15 -3.01
N PHE A 32 2.11 -2.01 -4.26
CA PHE A 32 0.83 -2.51 -4.74
C PHE A 32 1.04 -3.27 -6.04
N GLN A 33 0.23 -4.30 -6.22
CA GLN A 33 0.09 -5.00 -7.48
C GLN A 33 -1.39 -5.21 -7.76
N VAL A 34 -1.79 -4.97 -9.00
CA VAL A 34 -3.13 -5.22 -9.48
C VAL A 34 -3.05 -6.33 -10.50
N ILE A 35 -3.82 -7.40 -10.30
CA ILE A 35 -3.88 -8.55 -11.20
C ILE A 35 -5.32 -8.80 -11.67
N ARG A 36 -5.48 -9.26 -12.91
CA ARG A 36 -6.71 -9.89 -13.37
C ARG A 36 -6.59 -11.40 -13.14
N PRO A 37 -7.39 -12.02 -12.26
CA PRO A 37 -7.23 -13.44 -11.95
C PRO A 37 -7.50 -14.38 -13.12
N ALA A 38 -8.39 -13.99 -14.04
CA ALA A 38 -8.82 -14.82 -15.16
C ALA A 38 -7.66 -15.29 -16.06
N ASP A 39 -6.60 -14.48 -16.20
CA ASP A 39 -5.43 -14.78 -17.02
C ASP A 39 -4.09 -14.53 -16.29
N GLY A 40 -4.14 -14.13 -15.02
CA GLY A 40 -2.96 -13.81 -14.21
C GLY A 40 -2.22 -12.55 -14.65
N ALA A 41 -2.78 -11.75 -15.57
CA ALA A 41 -2.12 -10.56 -16.08
C ALA A 41 -1.89 -9.53 -14.96
N THR A 42 -0.67 -9.02 -14.84
CA THR A 42 -0.40 -7.86 -13.98
C THR A 42 -0.79 -6.60 -14.73
N LEU A 43 -1.81 -5.92 -14.23
CA LEU A 43 -2.35 -4.70 -14.85
C LEU A 43 -1.57 -3.45 -14.42
N LEU A 44 -1.16 -3.41 -13.15
CA LEU A 44 -0.49 -2.25 -12.56
C LEU A 44 0.46 -2.66 -11.43
N ARG A 45 1.56 -1.92 -11.32
CA ARG A 45 2.43 -1.91 -10.13
C ARG A 45 2.52 -0.49 -9.59
N ALA A 46 2.54 -0.35 -8.27
CA ALA A 46 2.75 0.97 -7.67
C ALA A 46 3.60 0.90 -6.41
N ARG A 47 4.30 2.01 -6.17
CA ARG A 47 4.96 2.35 -4.93
C ARG A 47 4.33 3.64 -4.41
N MET A 48 3.95 3.66 -3.15
CA MET A 48 3.40 4.84 -2.49
C MET A 48 4.08 5.06 -1.15
N ARG A 49 4.35 6.31 -0.84
CA ARG A 49 4.81 6.74 0.48
C ARG A 49 3.66 7.45 1.19
N PHE A 50 3.35 6.98 2.38
CA PHE A 50 2.34 7.52 3.27
C PHE A 50 2.99 8.31 4.39
N ALA A 51 2.27 9.30 4.91
CA ALA A 51 2.61 10.03 6.12
C ALA A 51 1.39 10.04 7.06
N CYS A 52 1.62 9.84 8.35
CA CYS A 52 0.57 9.97 9.36
C CYS A 52 0.34 11.44 9.67
N ILE A 53 -0.92 11.88 9.55
CA ILE A 53 -1.35 13.24 9.83
C ILE A 53 -2.48 13.24 10.85
N GLU A 54 -2.58 14.31 11.61
CA GLU A 54 -3.76 14.61 12.41
C GLU A 54 -4.85 15.22 11.51
N LEU A 55 -6.04 14.63 11.49
CA LEU A 55 -7.12 15.06 10.59
C LEU A 55 -7.61 16.49 10.86
N SER A 56 -7.61 16.93 12.12
CA SER A 56 -8.09 18.28 12.49
C SER A 56 -7.18 19.41 11.99
N SER A 57 -5.87 19.15 11.88
CA SER A 57 -4.87 20.17 11.52
C SER A 57 -4.17 19.91 10.19
N GLY A 58 -4.29 18.70 9.64
CA GLY A 58 -3.54 18.23 8.47
C GLY A 58 -2.03 18.10 8.72
N ARG A 59 -1.55 18.33 9.94
CA ARG A 59 -0.12 18.33 10.28
C ARG A 59 0.39 16.91 10.52
N PRO A 60 1.68 16.64 10.25
CA PRO A 60 2.29 15.37 10.62
C PRO A 60 2.14 15.09 12.11
N ARG A 61 1.68 13.88 12.46
CA ARG A 61 1.53 13.43 13.84
C ARG A 61 2.09 12.02 13.97
N ARG A 62 2.70 11.73 15.12
CA ARG A 62 3.19 10.37 15.42
C ARG A 62 2.03 9.37 15.32
N MET A 63 2.32 8.20 14.73
CA MET A 63 1.34 7.14 14.57
C MET A 63 0.73 6.70 15.92
N PRO A 64 -0.60 6.52 15.98
CA PRO A 64 -1.28 5.92 17.13
C PRO A 64 -0.80 4.50 17.42
N ARG A 65 -1.04 4.02 18.64
CA ARG A 65 -0.61 2.68 19.06
C ARG A 65 -1.25 1.58 18.23
N GLU A 66 -2.50 1.78 17.84
CA GLU A 66 -3.29 0.87 17.01
C GLU A 66 -2.62 0.62 15.64
N PHE A 67 -1.94 1.63 15.10
CA PHE A 67 -1.21 1.49 13.83
C PHE A 67 0.08 0.69 14.04
N LEU A 68 0.76 0.90 15.17
CA LEU A 68 1.94 0.12 15.55
C LEU A 68 1.61 -1.37 15.71
N GLU A 69 0.52 -1.66 16.41
CA GLU A 69 0.05 -3.03 16.69
C GLU A 69 -0.52 -3.70 15.43
N GLY A 70 -1.31 -2.98 14.64
CA GLY A 70 -1.94 -3.53 13.43
C GLY A 70 -0.98 -3.71 12.26
N TYR A 71 -0.11 -2.73 11.99
CA TYR A 71 0.81 -2.79 10.85
C TYR A 71 2.11 -3.51 11.17
N GLY A 72 2.58 -3.50 12.43
CA GLY A 72 3.80 -4.16 12.90
C GLY A 72 4.00 -5.56 12.32
N PRO A 73 3.06 -6.48 12.57
CA PRO A 73 3.15 -7.86 12.09
C PRO A 73 3.04 -8.02 10.56
N ALA A 74 2.53 -7.02 9.85
CA ALA A 74 2.30 -7.07 8.40
C ALA A 74 3.44 -6.47 7.56
N VAL A 75 4.48 -5.96 8.20
CA VAL A 75 5.67 -5.43 7.50
C VAL A 75 6.45 -6.61 6.92
N LEU A 76 6.69 -6.55 5.62
CA LEU A 76 7.62 -7.46 4.96
C LEU A 76 9.03 -6.87 5.03
N ASP A 77 9.96 -7.63 5.60
CA ASP A 77 11.38 -7.31 5.57
C ASP A 77 11.97 -7.76 4.23
N ILE A 78 11.77 -6.93 3.21
CA ILE A 78 12.28 -7.19 1.87
C ILE A 78 13.59 -6.43 1.72
N ALA A 79 14.70 -7.13 1.93
CA ALA A 79 16.06 -6.63 1.68
C ALA A 79 16.24 -6.15 0.22
#